data_AF-K9U6V6-F1
#
_entry.id   AF-K9U6V6-F1
#
_cell.length_a   1.000
_cell.length_b   1.000
_cell.length_c   1.000
_cell.angle_alpha   90.00
_cell.angle_beta   90.00
_cell.angle_gamma   90.00
#
_symmetry.space_group_name_H-M   'P 1'
#
loop_
_entity.id
_entity.type
_entity.pdbx_description
1 polymer ?
#
loop_
_entity_poly.entity_id
_entity_poly.type
_entity_poly.pdbx_seq_one_letter_code
_entity_poly.pdbx_strand_id
1 'polypeptide(L)'
;MTKVQIAKQSPDKKTLSIPNLAQSSDRESKTYFLLAIALVIGICSAIIGGLLFAQYLKLFSTTQIDKGSHRDLFSVPPATKVPAANLVQTAFGNQVQVTIIAVKRIPGKPDEVNVEMQIEKLTDTPLIEGTISVGSTMASNSETSEFYRATDFMRRSSGRISLSKLRQDKPIDAYVVLDVPQGVTTIDLFVDQTTPFKNVPIATANQFTRVVSRPATPNTTAMQATGSLIMQPNGLIRKALDNKAQVQVISAQRLNNPELATRNVVNVKMRIWRLGTKQPNFQDVITVSATTARNPETSETYRAFDFLNRATNPVFLFYLRPQTYSDAYVWLQVPEGVNTLDLFIPETGTFRNVPISQN
;
A
#
# COMPACT_ATOMS: atom_id res chain seq x y z
N MET A 1 -19.96 91.65 -6.85
CA MET A 1 -20.63 91.48 -8.16
C MET A 1 -21.22 90.07 -8.19
N THR A 2 -22.49 89.90 -7.82
CA THR A 2 -23.65 89.61 -8.73
C THR A 2 -23.43 88.31 -9.54
N LYS A 3 -24.24 87.25 -9.49
CA LYS A 3 -25.71 87.12 -9.50
C LYS A 3 -26.12 85.78 -8.87
N VAL A 4 -27.15 85.80 -8.02
CA VAL A 4 -27.92 84.61 -7.60
C VAL A 4 -29.11 84.49 -8.54
N GLN A 5 -29.28 83.35 -9.19
CA GLN A 5 -30.37 83.08 -10.13
C GLN A 5 -31.36 82.10 -9.49
N ILE A 6 -32.58 82.59 -9.30
CA ILE A 6 -33.76 81.84 -8.86
C ILE A 6 -34.36 81.16 -10.09
N ALA A 7 -34.63 79.85 -10.03
CA ALA A 7 -35.43 79.15 -11.02
C ALA A 7 -36.57 78.37 -10.33
N LYS A 8 -37.76 78.59 -10.88
CA LYS A 8 -39.09 78.17 -10.42
C LYS A 8 -39.30 76.65 -10.43
N GLN A 9 -39.96 76.16 -9.40
CA GLN A 9 -40.73 74.91 -9.39
C GLN A 9 -41.96 75.01 -10.31
N SER A 10 -42.24 73.91 -11.02
CA SER A 10 -43.56 73.56 -11.56
C SER A 10 -43.85 72.11 -11.18
N PRO A 11 -45.07 71.75 -10.73
CA PRO A 11 -45.35 70.46 -10.11
C PRO A 11 -45.68 69.40 -11.16
N ASP A 12 -44.94 68.29 -11.11
CA ASP A 12 -45.20 67.14 -11.98
C ASP A 12 -46.12 66.11 -11.32
N LYS A 13 -47.00 65.54 -12.14
CA LYS A 13 -48.15 64.71 -11.76
C LYS A 13 -47.74 63.43 -11.03
N LYS A 14 -48.32 63.24 -9.84
CA LYS A 14 -48.22 62.01 -9.04
C LYS A 14 -49.16 60.93 -9.61
N THR A 15 -48.63 60.04 -10.43
CA THR A 15 -49.34 58.81 -10.86
C THR A 15 -49.21 57.76 -9.77
N LEU A 16 -50.33 57.38 -9.17
CA LEU A 16 -50.42 56.36 -8.11
C LEU A 16 -50.35 54.97 -8.75
N SER A 17 -49.22 54.28 -8.64
CA SER A 17 -49.09 52.87 -9.03
C SER A 17 -49.43 51.97 -7.85
N ILE A 18 -50.52 51.21 -7.97
CA ILE A 18 -50.93 50.17 -7.01
C ILE A 18 -50.06 48.93 -7.26
N PRO A 19 -49.28 48.43 -6.28
CA PRO A 19 -48.53 47.19 -6.46
C PRO A 19 -49.48 45.98 -6.42
N ASN A 20 -49.33 45.14 -7.43
CA ASN A 20 -50.05 43.89 -7.64
C ASN A 20 -49.62 42.86 -6.59
N LEU A 21 -50.51 42.57 -5.64
CA LEU A 21 -50.27 41.70 -4.48
C LEU A 21 -50.82 40.28 -4.75
N ALA A 22 -50.24 39.55 -5.70
CA ALA A 22 -50.67 38.17 -5.97
C ALA A 22 -49.59 37.33 -6.66
N GLN A 23 -48.47 37.01 -6.00
CA GLN A 23 -47.58 35.92 -6.45
C GLN A 23 -46.52 35.45 -5.43
N SER A 24 -46.86 35.33 -4.14
CA SER A 24 -45.89 34.91 -3.09
C SER A 24 -46.18 33.56 -2.42
N SER A 25 -47.16 32.77 -2.87
CA SER A 25 -47.56 31.54 -2.16
C SER A 25 -46.99 30.23 -2.72
N ASP A 26 -46.38 30.19 -3.92
CA ASP A 26 -46.03 28.91 -4.57
C ASP A 26 -44.57 28.47 -4.35
N ARG A 27 -43.69 29.35 -3.84
CA ARG A 27 -42.27 29.00 -3.59
C ARG A 27 -42.02 28.34 -2.24
N GLU A 28 -42.81 28.67 -1.21
CA GLU A 28 -42.61 28.05 0.11
C GLU A 28 -43.06 26.58 0.12
N SER A 29 -44.18 26.26 -0.55
CA SER A 29 -44.71 24.89 -0.65
C SER A 29 -43.71 23.88 -1.22
N LYS A 30 -42.98 24.24 -2.28
CA LYS A 30 -41.99 23.35 -2.93
C LYS A 30 -40.77 23.09 -2.04
N THR A 31 -40.41 24.06 -1.20
CA THR A 31 -39.26 23.94 -0.30
C THR A 31 -39.58 22.97 0.84
N TYR A 32 -40.78 23.06 1.44
CA TYR A 32 -41.22 22.12 2.47
C TYR A 32 -41.40 20.70 1.93
N PHE A 33 -41.85 20.55 0.68
CA PHE A 33 -42.01 19.25 0.04
C PHE A 33 -40.65 18.54 -0.17
N LEU A 34 -39.62 19.26 -0.63
CA LEU A 34 -38.28 18.68 -0.81
C LEU A 34 -37.61 18.32 0.52
N LEU A 35 -37.81 19.13 1.57
CA LEU A 35 -37.29 18.85 2.91
C LEU A 35 -37.96 17.60 3.53
N ALA A 36 -39.25 17.40 3.30
CA ALA A 36 -39.96 16.20 3.73
C ALA A 36 -39.44 14.93 3.05
N ILE A 37 -39.16 14.99 1.73
CA ILE A 37 -38.58 13.85 0.99
C ILE A 37 -37.18 13.50 1.53
N ALA A 38 -36.32 14.50 1.74
CA ALA A 38 -34.97 14.27 2.26
C ALA A 38 -34.99 13.62 3.67
N LEU A 39 -35.93 14.03 4.52
CA LEU A 39 -36.10 13.46 5.86
C LEU A 39 -36.56 11.99 5.81
N VAL A 40 -37.51 11.66 4.93
CA VAL A 40 -37.98 10.28 4.74
C VAL A 40 -36.87 9.36 4.21
N ILE A 41 -36.07 9.84 3.24
CA ILE A 41 -34.93 9.07 2.71
C ILE A 41 -33.86 8.82 3.79
N GLY A 42 -33.58 9.83 4.63
CA GLY A 42 -32.65 9.69 5.76
C GLY A 42 -33.11 8.63 6.78
N ILE A 43 -34.39 8.64 7.15
CA ILE A 43 -34.96 7.68 8.10
C ILE A 43 -34.97 6.25 7.53
N CYS A 44 -35.37 6.07 6.26
CA CYS A 44 -35.33 4.76 5.62
C CYS A 44 -33.90 4.18 5.53
N SER A 45 -32.91 5.03 5.28
CA SER A 45 -31.49 4.60 5.20
C SER A 45 -30.96 4.12 6.55
N ALA A 46 -31.35 4.79 7.66
CA ALA A 46 -30.94 4.39 9.01
C ALA A 46 -31.58 3.05 9.44
N ILE A 47 -32.84 2.81 9.07
CA ILE A 47 -33.55 1.56 9.41
C ILE A 47 -32.95 0.37 8.64
N ILE A 48 -32.73 0.52 7.34
CA ILE A 48 -32.15 -0.56 6.50
C ILE A 48 -30.70 -0.83 6.91
N GLY A 49 -29.90 0.21 7.17
CA GLY A 49 -28.53 0.08 7.65
C GLY A 49 -28.45 -0.60 9.04
N GLY A 50 -29.35 -0.24 9.96
CA GLY A 50 -29.43 -0.84 11.29
C GLY A 50 -29.82 -2.32 11.27
N LEU A 51 -30.76 -2.71 10.40
CA LEU A 51 -31.19 -4.11 10.26
C LEU A 51 -30.09 -5.01 9.67
N LEU A 52 -29.35 -4.53 8.67
CA LEU A 52 -28.22 -5.26 8.10
C LEU A 52 -27.07 -5.38 9.11
N PHE A 53 -26.81 -4.33 9.90
CA PHE A 53 -25.78 -4.36 10.94
C PHE A 53 -26.14 -5.32 12.10
N ALA A 54 -27.41 -5.37 12.51
CA ALA A 54 -27.89 -6.29 13.53
C ALA A 54 -27.85 -7.77 13.08
N GLN A 55 -28.11 -8.05 11.79
CA GLN A 55 -27.93 -9.39 11.23
C GLN A 55 -26.46 -9.79 11.16
N TYR A 56 -25.56 -8.84 10.85
CA TYR A 56 -24.12 -9.09 10.83
C TYR A 56 -23.57 -9.43 12.22
N LEU A 57 -24.06 -8.78 13.28
CA LEU A 57 -23.66 -9.07 14.67
C LEU A 57 -24.10 -10.45 15.17
N LYS A 58 -25.21 -11.01 14.67
CA LYS A 58 -25.68 -12.35 15.05
C LYS A 58 -24.78 -13.48 14.53
N LEU A 59 -23.96 -13.25 13.50
CA LEU A 59 -23.03 -14.27 12.96
C LEU A 59 -21.74 -14.42 13.76
N PHE A 60 -21.43 -13.51 14.70
CA PHE A 60 -20.18 -13.53 15.48
C PHE A 60 -20.34 -14.01 16.93
N SER A 61 -21.54 -14.40 17.34
CA SER A 61 -21.80 -14.88 18.69
C SER A 61 -22.18 -16.35 18.65
N THR A 62 -21.19 -17.25 18.62
CA THR A 62 -21.17 -18.54 19.36
C THR A 62 -19.88 -19.28 19.00
N THR A 63 -18.88 -19.16 19.86
CA THR A 63 -17.88 -20.21 20.02
C THR A 63 -17.70 -20.40 21.52
N GLN A 64 -18.58 -21.23 22.09
CA GLN A 64 -18.42 -21.78 23.43
C GLN A 64 -17.19 -22.68 23.39
N ILE A 65 -16.11 -22.26 24.06
CA ILE A 65 -14.93 -23.10 24.29
C ILE A 65 -15.30 -24.07 25.42
N ASP A 66 -15.47 -25.32 25.05
CA ASP A 66 -15.63 -26.45 25.95
C ASP A 66 -14.36 -26.64 26.80
N LYS A 67 -14.52 -26.64 28.14
CA LYS A 67 -13.44 -26.89 29.11
C LYS A 67 -13.35 -28.39 29.39
N GLY A 68 -12.79 -29.13 28.45
CA GLY A 68 -12.40 -30.53 28.63
C GLY A 68 -11.00 -30.66 29.24
N SER A 69 -10.95 -31.04 30.52
CA SER A 69 -9.74 -31.35 31.29
C SER A 69 -9.08 -32.65 30.81
N HIS A 70 -7.94 -32.57 30.14
CA HIS A 70 -6.97 -33.68 30.04
C HIS A 70 -5.57 -33.15 30.39
N ARG A 71 -5.08 -33.54 31.58
CA ARG A 71 -3.70 -33.38 31.99
C ARG A 71 -2.94 -34.61 31.55
N ASP A 72 -2.24 -34.53 30.41
CA ASP A 72 -1.16 -35.45 30.09
C ASP A 72 0.16 -34.68 30.01
N LEU A 73 1.13 -35.22 30.74
CA LEU A 73 2.46 -34.69 31.00
C LEU A 73 3.30 -34.75 29.72
N PHE A 74 3.51 -33.62 29.05
CA PHE A 74 4.54 -33.46 28.04
C PHE A 74 5.43 -32.27 28.40
N SER A 75 6.73 -32.53 28.59
CA SER A 75 7.71 -31.47 28.82
C SER A 75 7.88 -30.65 27.54
N VAL A 76 7.33 -29.45 27.53
CA VAL A 76 7.56 -28.45 26.47
C VAL A 76 9.05 -28.07 26.51
N PRO A 77 9.81 -28.21 25.41
CA PRO A 77 11.18 -27.73 25.36
C PRO A 77 11.18 -26.20 25.59
N PRO A 78 12.12 -25.68 26.39
CA PRO A 78 12.11 -24.27 26.78
C PRO A 78 12.18 -23.37 25.54
N ALA A 79 11.21 -22.47 25.44
CA ALA A 79 11.18 -21.44 24.41
C ALA A 79 12.52 -20.69 24.41
N THR A 80 13.22 -20.71 23.28
CA THR A 80 14.45 -19.96 23.07
C THR A 80 14.13 -18.48 23.30
N LYS A 81 14.58 -17.93 24.44
CA LYS A 81 14.38 -16.53 24.79
C LYS A 81 15.15 -15.65 23.81
N VAL A 82 14.44 -15.07 22.87
CA VAL A 82 14.94 -14.01 22.00
C VAL A 82 15.26 -12.81 22.89
N PRO A 83 16.42 -12.14 22.73
CA PRO A 83 16.75 -10.96 23.52
C PRO A 83 15.72 -9.85 23.25
N ALA A 84 14.98 -9.46 24.30
CA ALA A 84 13.87 -8.51 24.23
C ALA A 84 14.26 -7.10 23.73
N ALA A 85 15.55 -6.76 23.69
CA ALA A 85 16.05 -5.43 23.38
C ALA A 85 15.77 -4.94 21.95
N ASN A 86 15.49 -5.84 20.99
CA ASN A 86 15.27 -5.46 19.58
C ASN A 86 13.80 -5.33 19.17
N LEU A 87 12.87 -5.52 20.10
CA LEU A 87 11.42 -5.52 19.83
C LEU A 87 10.74 -4.21 20.21
N VAL A 88 11.50 -3.18 20.59
CA VAL A 88 10.99 -1.87 20.97
C VAL A 88 11.64 -0.81 20.10
N GLN A 89 10.84 0.04 19.45
CA GLN A 89 11.33 1.18 18.67
C GLN A 89 10.48 2.40 18.96
N THR A 90 11.09 3.59 18.91
CA THR A 90 10.37 4.84 19.02
C THR A 90 9.92 5.35 17.65
N ALA A 91 8.86 6.14 17.65
CA ALA A 91 8.34 6.84 16.48
C ALA A 91 8.05 8.31 16.82
N PHE A 92 7.94 9.15 15.77
CA PHE A 92 7.59 10.57 15.88
C PHE A 92 8.49 11.35 16.85
N GLY A 93 9.81 11.13 16.78
CA GLY A 93 10.77 11.83 17.65
C GLY A 93 10.60 11.49 19.13
N ASN A 94 10.46 10.20 19.46
CA ASN A 94 10.29 9.68 20.82
C ASN A 94 8.97 10.07 21.50
N GLN A 95 7.95 10.43 20.72
CA GLN A 95 6.61 10.69 21.27
C GLN A 95 5.79 9.41 21.43
N VAL A 96 6.11 8.38 20.66
CA VAL A 96 5.40 7.10 20.62
C VAL A 96 6.41 5.98 20.67
N GLN A 97 6.05 4.88 21.30
CA GLN A 97 6.77 3.62 21.31
C GLN A 97 5.93 2.56 20.60
N VAL A 98 6.58 1.79 19.74
CA VAL A 98 6.01 0.59 19.13
C VAL A 98 6.79 -0.61 19.65
N THR A 99 6.07 -1.55 20.25
CA THR A 99 6.61 -2.80 20.79
C THR A 99 6.06 -3.97 19.98
N ILE A 100 6.92 -4.79 19.38
CA ILE A 100 6.51 -6.03 18.73
C ILE A 100 6.28 -7.09 19.81
N ILE A 101 5.04 -7.54 19.93
CA ILE A 101 4.61 -8.52 20.94
C ILE A 101 4.86 -9.94 20.43
N ALA A 102 4.46 -10.21 19.18
CA ALA A 102 4.62 -11.52 18.57
C ALA A 102 4.66 -11.45 17.05
N VAL A 103 5.38 -12.39 16.44
CA VAL A 103 5.34 -12.65 15.00
C VAL A 103 5.15 -14.14 14.83
N LYS A 104 4.01 -14.57 14.31
CA LYS A 104 3.64 -15.99 14.23
C LYS A 104 2.97 -16.35 12.92
N ARG A 105 3.29 -17.53 12.38
CA ARG A 105 2.55 -18.06 11.22
C ARG A 105 1.09 -18.29 11.57
N ILE A 106 0.20 -18.14 10.58
CA ILE A 106 -1.22 -18.39 10.77
C ILE A 106 -1.50 -19.90 10.53
N PRO A 107 -2.19 -20.61 11.45
CA PRO A 107 -2.55 -22.00 11.25
C PRO A 107 -3.34 -22.22 9.95
N GLY A 108 -2.93 -23.23 9.16
CA GLY A 108 -3.53 -23.53 7.86
C GLY A 108 -3.13 -22.58 6.72
N LYS A 109 -2.31 -21.56 7.00
CA LYS A 109 -1.80 -20.61 6.01
C LYS A 109 -0.30 -20.42 6.19
N PRO A 110 0.51 -21.40 5.74
CA PRO A 110 1.93 -21.43 6.03
C PRO A 110 2.69 -20.25 5.43
N ASP A 111 2.17 -19.58 4.40
CA ASP A 111 2.78 -18.41 3.77
C ASP A 111 2.28 -17.07 4.35
N GLU A 112 1.52 -17.09 5.45
CA GLU A 112 1.07 -15.87 6.11
C GLU A 112 1.55 -15.79 7.56
N VAL A 113 1.94 -14.58 7.96
CA VAL A 113 2.45 -14.28 9.30
C VAL A 113 1.62 -13.16 9.93
N ASN A 114 1.09 -13.39 11.13
CA ASN A 114 0.49 -12.37 11.96
C ASN A 114 1.57 -11.67 12.78
N VAL A 115 1.67 -10.35 12.63
CA VAL A 115 2.51 -9.48 13.45
C VAL A 115 1.61 -8.77 14.44
N GLU A 116 1.82 -9.01 15.72
CA GLU A 116 1.14 -8.38 16.85
C GLU A 116 2.08 -7.34 17.46
N MET A 117 1.57 -6.13 17.65
CA MET A 117 2.34 -5.02 18.19
C MET A 117 1.49 -4.20 19.16
N GLN A 118 2.16 -3.46 20.02
CA GLN A 118 1.55 -2.56 20.99
C GLN A 118 2.12 -1.16 20.76
N ILE A 119 1.24 -0.16 20.73
CA ILE A 119 1.60 1.23 20.47
C ILE A 119 1.25 2.07 21.70
N GLU A 120 2.26 2.69 22.28
CA GLU A 120 2.17 3.48 23.51
C GLU A 120 2.61 4.91 23.28
N LYS A 121 1.91 5.87 23.90
CA LYS A 121 2.31 7.27 23.91
C LYS A 121 3.30 7.50 25.05
N LEU A 122 4.46 8.08 24.77
CA LEU A 122 5.54 8.26 25.75
C LEU A 122 5.49 9.61 26.50
N THR A 123 4.96 10.66 25.88
CA THR A 123 4.95 12.01 26.44
C THR A 123 3.58 12.66 26.34
N ASP A 124 3.20 13.45 27.34
CA ASP A 124 1.96 14.25 27.37
C ASP A 124 2.01 15.51 26.51
N THR A 125 3.17 15.86 25.97
CA THR A 125 3.30 16.95 25.00
C THR A 125 2.25 16.77 23.88
N PRO A 126 1.56 17.86 23.45
CA PRO A 126 0.63 17.78 22.33
C PRO A 126 1.32 17.07 21.17
N LEU A 127 0.78 15.91 20.80
CA LEU A 127 1.32 15.11 19.71
C LEU A 127 1.25 15.97 18.45
N ILE A 128 2.32 15.95 17.65
CA ILE A 128 2.23 16.44 16.29
C ILE A 128 1.11 15.64 15.63
N GLU A 129 0.21 16.30 14.89
CA GLU A 129 -0.82 15.59 14.15
C GLU A 129 -0.16 14.50 13.31
N GLY A 130 -0.54 13.25 13.60
CA GLY A 130 0.15 12.09 13.07
C GLY A 130 -0.74 10.87 13.13
N THR A 131 -0.50 9.96 12.21
CA THR A 131 -1.14 8.64 12.18
C THR A 131 -0.07 7.60 11.98
N ILE A 132 -0.11 6.51 12.75
CA ILE A 132 0.62 5.29 12.41
C ILE A 132 -0.26 4.44 11.51
N SER A 133 0.18 4.20 10.29
CA SER A 133 -0.49 3.27 9.39
C SER A 133 0.03 1.84 9.62
N VAL A 134 -0.67 1.07 10.46
CA VAL A 134 -0.31 -0.32 10.76
C VAL A 134 -0.43 -1.20 9.52
N GLY A 135 -1.45 -0.95 8.69
CA GLY A 135 -1.66 -1.66 7.43
C GLY A 135 -0.58 -1.44 6.38
N SER A 136 0.27 -0.41 6.51
CA SER A 136 1.43 -0.21 5.62
C SER A 136 2.72 -0.83 6.16
N THR A 137 2.65 -1.62 7.24
CA THR A 137 3.81 -2.37 7.72
C THR A 137 4.33 -3.29 6.62
N MET A 138 5.64 -3.30 6.45
CA MET A 138 6.35 -4.19 5.55
C MET A 138 7.32 -5.05 6.34
N ALA A 139 7.71 -6.18 5.74
CA ALA A 139 8.86 -6.94 6.21
C ALA A 139 9.88 -7.09 5.09
N SER A 140 11.12 -7.40 5.46
CA SER A 140 12.07 -8.02 4.54
C SER A 140 12.70 -9.26 5.15
N ASN A 141 13.07 -10.21 4.32
CA ASN A 141 13.93 -11.31 4.73
C ASN A 141 15.27 -10.73 5.19
N SER A 142 15.67 -11.02 6.44
CA SER A 142 16.90 -10.47 7.01
C SER A 142 18.17 -10.98 6.30
N GLU A 143 18.10 -12.12 5.61
CA GLU A 143 19.22 -12.72 4.88
C GLU A 143 19.24 -12.28 3.40
N THR A 144 18.09 -12.33 2.72
CA THR A 144 18.01 -12.11 1.27
C THR A 144 17.59 -10.70 0.87
N SER A 145 17.10 -9.89 1.81
CA SER A 145 16.50 -8.57 1.56
C SER A 145 15.24 -8.59 0.66
N GLU A 146 14.62 -9.74 0.44
CA GLU A 146 13.32 -9.85 -0.23
C GLU A 146 12.21 -9.20 0.63
N PHE A 147 11.28 -8.44 0.04
CA PHE A 147 10.26 -7.71 0.78
C PHE A 147 8.88 -8.38 0.75
N TYR A 148 8.20 -8.32 1.89
CA TYR A 148 6.87 -8.89 2.13
C TYR A 148 5.88 -7.78 2.52
N ARG A 149 4.64 -7.86 2.01
CA ARG A 149 3.59 -6.86 2.24
C ARG A 149 2.51 -7.37 3.18
N ALA A 150 1.76 -6.42 3.73
CA ALA A 150 0.48 -6.70 4.35
C ALA A 150 -0.52 -7.30 3.34
N THR A 151 -1.09 -8.46 3.66
CA THR A 151 -2.16 -9.11 2.91
C THR A 151 -3.48 -8.42 3.23
N ASP A 152 -4.15 -7.82 2.24
CA ASP A 152 -5.46 -7.15 2.43
C ASP A 152 -5.45 -6.20 3.66
N PHE A 153 -4.60 -5.17 3.61
CA PHE A 153 -4.38 -4.26 4.74
C PHE A 153 -5.66 -3.57 5.23
N MET A 154 -6.71 -3.49 4.40
CA MET A 154 -8.00 -2.92 4.78
C MET A 154 -8.80 -3.83 5.71
N ARG A 155 -8.66 -5.16 5.58
CA ARG A 155 -9.43 -6.15 6.36
C ARG A 155 -8.60 -6.94 7.36
N ARG A 156 -7.28 -7.01 7.16
CA ARG A 156 -6.36 -7.86 7.94
C ARG A 156 -5.25 -7.05 8.60
N SER A 157 -5.59 -5.84 9.00
CA SER A 157 -4.77 -5.02 9.89
C SER A 157 -5.66 -4.17 10.79
N SER A 158 -5.07 -3.58 11.82
CA SER A 158 -5.73 -2.57 12.65
C SER A 158 -5.92 -1.21 11.95
N GLY A 159 -5.49 -1.07 10.69
CA GLY A 159 -5.67 0.16 9.90
C GLY A 159 -4.78 1.31 10.36
N ARG A 160 -5.36 2.50 10.48
CA ARG A 160 -4.65 3.73 10.88
C ARG A 160 -4.96 4.08 12.32
N ILE A 161 -3.92 4.31 13.11
CA ILE A 161 -4.02 4.74 14.51
C ILE A 161 -3.67 6.21 14.59
N SER A 162 -4.65 7.03 14.96
CA SER A 162 -4.46 8.47 15.15
C SER A 162 -3.72 8.71 16.46
N LEU A 163 -2.61 9.42 16.41
CA LEU A 163 -1.81 9.74 17.60
C LEU A 163 -2.62 10.56 18.61
N SER A 164 -3.48 11.46 18.15
CA SER A 164 -4.41 12.24 18.99
C SER A 164 -5.39 11.40 19.82
N LYS A 165 -5.57 10.11 19.47
CA LYS A 165 -6.44 9.17 20.21
C LYS A 165 -5.68 8.32 21.23
N LEU A 166 -4.34 8.33 21.22
CA LEU A 166 -3.53 7.60 22.19
C LEU A 166 -3.52 8.32 23.54
N ARG A 167 -3.61 7.54 24.62
CA ARG A 167 -3.42 8.01 26.00
C ARG A 167 -2.13 7.41 26.54
N GLN A 168 -1.40 8.16 27.37
CA GLN A 168 -0.07 7.77 27.85
C GLN A 168 -0.10 6.45 28.65
N ASP A 169 -1.17 6.22 29.39
CA ASP A 169 -1.38 5.07 30.28
C ASP A 169 -2.16 3.92 29.64
N LYS A 170 -2.54 4.06 28.36
CA LYS A 170 -3.40 3.10 27.68
C LYS A 170 -2.82 2.76 26.31
N PRO A 171 -1.89 1.78 26.24
CA PRO A 171 -1.39 1.31 24.97
C PRO A 171 -2.53 0.74 24.12
N ILE A 172 -2.37 0.83 22.79
CA ILE A 172 -3.28 0.23 21.81
C ILE A 172 -2.61 -1.00 21.22
N ASP A 173 -3.29 -2.14 21.32
CA ASP A 173 -2.90 -3.35 20.62
C ASP A 173 -3.27 -3.25 19.14
N ALA A 174 -2.35 -3.64 18.28
CA ALA A 174 -2.49 -3.58 16.84
C ALA A 174 -1.95 -4.85 16.19
N TYR A 175 -2.44 -5.17 15.00
CA TYR A 175 -1.94 -6.29 14.23
C TYR A 175 -1.91 -6.00 12.73
N VAL A 176 -1.13 -6.80 12.01
CA VAL A 176 -1.08 -6.85 10.55
C VAL A 176 -0.70 -8.25 10.10
N VAL A 177 -1.36 -8.74 9.06
CA VAL A 177 -0.96 -10.00 8.42
C VAL A 177 -0.07 -9.72 7.23
N LEU A 178 1.09 -10.36 7.16
CA LEU A 178 2.05 -10.26 6.06
C LEU A 178 2.10 -11.56 5.25
N ASP A 179 2.33 -11.46 3.95
CA ASP A 179 2.57 -12.59 3.04
C ASP A 179 4.06 -12.96 3.02
N VAL A 180 4.44 -13.94 3.84
CA VAL A 180 5.83 -14.34 4.12
C VAL A 180 5.99 -15.85 3.86
N PRO A 181 6.79 -16.25 2.84
CA PRO A 181 6.93 -17.65 2.45
C PRO A 181 7.31 -18.59 3.60
N GLN A 182 6.81 -19.83 3.59
CA GLN A 182 7.00 -20.83 4.67
C GLN A 182 8.47 -21.05 5.09
N GLY A 183 9.43 -20.87 4.19
CA GLY A 183 10.87 -21.06 4.45
C GLY A 183 11.56 -19.92 5.24
N VAL A 184 10.93 -18.75 5.36
CA VAL A 184 11.51 -17.60 6.05
C VAL A 184 11.33 -17.76 7.57
N THR A 185 12.40 -17.70 8.34
CA THR A 185 12.38 -17.87 9.80
C THR A 185 12.62 -16.58 10.57
N THR A 186 13.22 -15.57 9.93
CA THR A 186 13.48 -14.25 10.50
C THR A 186 13.19 -13.15 9.49
N ILE A 187 12.64 -12.04 9.97
CA ILE A 187 12.32 -10.86 9.16
C ILE A 187 12.78 -9.57 9.83
N ASP A 188 13.12 -8.57 9.02
CA ASP A 188 13.20 -7.19 9.47
C ASP A 188 11.82 -6.54 9.27
N LEU A 189 11.25 -5.95 10.32
CA LEU A 189 9.94 -5.26 10.25
C LEU A 189 10.13 -3.76 10.10
N PHE A 190 9.35 -3.17 9.20
CA PHE A 190 9.31 -1.74 8.92
C PHE A 190 7.92 -1.22 9.26
N VAL A 191 7.77 -0.66 10.47
CA VAL A 191 6.54 0.00 10.90
C VAL A 191 6.67 1.51 10.65
N ASP A 192 5.57 2.14 10.26
CA ASP A 192 5.53 3.57 9.92
C ASP A 192 6.17 4.46 11.00
N GLN A 193 7.06 5.37 10.57
CA GLN A 193 7.83 6.30 11.40
C GLN A 193 8.72 5.66 12.50
N THR A 194 9.02 4.36 12.42
CA THR A 194 9.97 3.69 13.31
C THR A 194 11.30 3.39 12.60
N THR A 195 12.36 3.19 13.37
CA THR A 195 13.53 2.43 12.92
C THR A 195 13.18 0.95 12.72
N PRO A 196 13.79 0.25 11.74
CA PRO A 196 13.42 -1.14 11.48
C PRO A 196 13.70 -2.05 12.68
N PHE A 197 12.77 -2.93 13.01
CA PHE A 197 13.00 -4.02 13.96
C PHE A 197 13.79 -5.10 13.24
N LYS A 198 15.02 -5.39 13.67
CA LYS A 198 15.93 -6.29 12.97
C LYS A 198 15.86 -7.71 13.50
N ASN A 199 15.95 -8.68 12.59
CA ASN A 199 16.03 -10.12 12.89
C ASN A 199 14.90 -10.61 13.81
N VAL A 200 13.68 -10.16 13.55
CA VAL A 200 12.49 -10.57 14.30
C VAL A 200 12.14 -12.02 13.91
N PRO A 201 12.19 -12.97 14.86
CA PRO A 201 11.94 -14.37 14.55
C PRO A 201 10.45 -14.64 14.36
N ILE A 202 10.14 -15.53 13.42
CA ILE A 202 8.79 -15.97 13.14
C ILE A 202 8.52 -17.27 13.91
N ALA A 203 7.61 -17.21 14.88
CA ALA A 203 7.13 -18.39 15.58
C ALA A 203 6.34 -19.29 14.61
N THR A 204 6.66 -20.58 14.60
CA THR A 204 5.94 -21.57 13.81
C THR A 204 4.64 -21.93 14.53
N ALA A 205 3.50 -21.85 13.85
CA ALA A 205 2.24 -22.38 14.36
C ALA A 205 2.33 -23.92 14.39
N ASN A 206 2.66 -24.49 15.56
CA ASN A 206 2.61 -25.92 15.88
C ASN A 206 3.15 -26.87 14.78
N GLN A 207 4.45 -27.17 14.83
CA GLN A 207 4.99 -28.30 14.07
C GLN A 207 4.52 -29.63 14.67
N PHE A 208 3.44 -30.19 14.12
CA PHE A 208 3.32 -31.64 13.98
C PHE A 208 4.08 -32.03 12.70
N THR A 209 5.32 -32.49 12.84
CA THR A 209 6.13 -32.96 11.72
C THR A 209 5.75 -34.40 11.37
N ARG A 210 5.09 -34.60 10.22
CA ARG A 210 5.22 -35.86 9.47
C ARG A 210 6.24 -35.62 8.35
N VAL A 211 7.47 -36.07 8.60
CA VAL A 211 8.55 -36.08 7.61
C VAL A 211 8.21 -37.13 6.54
N VAL A 212 7.99 -36.70 5.30
CA VAL A 212 8.10 -37.57 4.13
C VAL A 212 9.24 -37.05 3.28
N SER A 213 10.37 -37.73 3.37
CA SER A 213 11.53 -37.57 2.51
C SER A 213 11.19 -38.06 1.09
N ARG A 214 11.37 -37.19 0.08
CA ARG A 214 11.35 -37.59 -1.34
C ARG A 214 12.78 -37.54 -1.89
N PRO A 215 13.25 -38.60 -2.59
CA PRO A 215 14.63 -38.65 -3.11
C PRO A 215 14.79 -37.83 -4.39
N ALA A 216 16.00 -37.29 -4.58
CA ALA A 216 16.47 -36.64 -5.79
C ALA A 216 16.88 -37.65 -6.87
N THR A 217 16.75 -37.28 -8.15
CA THR A 217 17.54 -37.80 -9.30
C THR A 217 17.28 -36.93 -10.56
N PRO A 218 18.15 -36.95 -11.59
CA PRO A 218 18.68 -35.72 -12.21
C PRO A 218 18.50 -35.60 -13.75
N ASN A 219 18.92 -34.43 -14.26
CA ASN A 219 19.40 -34.10 -15.62
C ASN A 219 18.55 -34.36 -16.87
N THR A 220 18.29 -33.29 -17.66
CA THR A 220 18.45 -33.07 -19.13
C THR A 220 17.48 -31.97 -19.59
N THR A 221 17.69 -31.08 -20.57
CA THR A 221 18.74 -30.73 -21.54
C THR A 221 18.56 -29.24 -21.83
N ALA A 222 19.65 -28.46 -21.88
CA ALA A 222 19.59 -27.06 -22.31
C ALA A 222 19.50 -26.98 -23.84
N MET A 223 18.45 -26.35 -24.37
CA MET A 223 18.45 -25.83 -25.75
C MET A 223 18.86 -24.36 -25.72
N GLN A 224 19.92 -24.07 -26.47
CA GLN A 224 20.35 -22.71 -26.84
C GLN A 224 19.26 -22.03 -27.67
N ALA A 225 18.94 -20.78 -27.31
CA ALA A 225 18.31 -19.83 -28.21
C ALA A 225 19.29 -18.68 -28.47
N THR A 226 19.77 -18.65 -29.72
CA THR A 226 20.56 -17.60 -30.36
C THR A 226 19.76 -16.31 -30.49
N GLY A 227 20.32 -15.19 -30.02
CA GLY A 227 19.74 -13.86 -30.24
C GLY A 227 20.20 -12.81 -29.23
N SER A 228 21.50 -12.72 -28.93
CA SER A 228 22.04 -11.61 -28.14
C SER A 228 22.04 -10.34 -28.98
N LEU A 229 20.92 -9.63 -29.02
CA LEU A 229 20.90 -8.23 -29.42
C LEU A 229 21.74 -7.47 -28.38
N ILE A 230 22.90 -7.00 -28.82
CA ILE A 230 23.84 -6.22 -28.03
C ILE A 230 23.15 -4.88 -27.70
N MET A 231 22.52 -4.81 -26.52
CA MET A 231 21.95 -3.57 -25.98
C MET A 231 23.09 -2.56 -25.77
N GLN A 232 22.97 -1.36 -26.34
CA GLN A 232 23.89 -0.27 -26.00
C GLN A 232 23.76 0.06 -24.51
N PRO A 233 24.82 -0.05 -23.70
CA PRO A 233 24.74 -0.01 -22.24
C PRO A 233 24.23 1.31 -21.67
N ASN A 234 24.34 2.41 -22.41
CA ASN A 234 24.02 3.75 -21.92
C ASN A 234 22.55 4.17 -22.17
N GLY A 235 21.84 3.51 -23.08
CA GLY A 235 20.44 3.83 -23.40
C GLY A 235 19.44 3.39 -22.34
N LEU A 236 19.84 2.46 -21.48
CA LEU A 236 18.98 1.80 -20.50
C LEU A 236 19.19 2.30 -19.07
N ILE A 237 19.85 3.45 -18.92
CA ILE A 237 20.11 4.07 -17.62
C ILE A 237 19.52 5.47 -17.60
N ARG A 238 18.77 5.79 -16.56
CA ARG A 238 18.20 7.12 -16.31
C ARG A 238 18.40 7.55 -14.88
N LYS A 239 18.65 8.84 -14.68
CA LYS A 239 18.58 9.46 -13.35
C LYS A 239 17.12 9.58 -12.92
N ALA A 240 16.90 9.59 -11.61
CA ALA A 240 15.59 9.68 -11.00
C ALA A 240 15.62 10.57 -9.77
N LEU A 241 14.45 11.09 -9.37
CA LEU A 241 14.24 11.80 -8.10
C LEU A 241 15.28 12.91 -7.88
N ASP A 242 15.41 13.83 -8.84
CA ASP A 242 16.37 14.95 -8.78
C ASP A 242 17.84 14.51 -8.50
N ASN A 243 18.30 13.48 -9.24
CA ASN A 243 19.63 12.89 -9.14
C ASN A 243 19.95 12.23 -7.77
N LYS A 244 18.93 11.84 -7.01
CA LYS A 244 19.09 11.00 -5.81
C LYS A 244 19.13 9.51 -6.14
N ALA A 245 18.62 9.13 -7.30
CA ALA A 245 18.65 7.75 -7.77
C ALA A 245 19.03 7.62 -9.23
N GLN A 246 19.32 6.37 -9.60
CA GLN A 246 19.55 5.95 -10.97
C GLN A 246 18.84 4.62 -11.20
N VAL A 247 18.05 4.54 -12.27
CA VAL A 247 17.35 3.33 -12.67
C VAL A 247 17.99 2.78 -13.92
N GLN A 248 18.30 1.49 -13.90
CA GLN A 248 18.79 0.73 -15.03
C GLN A 248 17.74 -0.32 -15.43
N VAL A 249 17.28 -0.31 -16.68
CA VAL A 249 16.50 -1.42 -17.22
C VAL A 249 17.47 -2.56 -17.55
N ILE A 250 17.26 -3.73 -16.95
CA ILE A 250 18.11 -4.91 -17.12
C ILE A 250 17.64 -5.72 -18.33
N SER A 251 16.33 -5.99 -18.39
CA SER A 251 15.73 -6.81 -19.44
C SER A 251 14.22 -6.57 -19.56
N ALA A 252 13.69 -6.71 -20.77
CA ALA A 252 12.27 -6.96 -21.00
C ALA A 252 12.12 -8.34 -21.65
N GLN A 253 11.32 -9.21 -21.05
CA GLN A 253 11.16 -10.59 -21.48
C GLN A 253 9.69 -10.96 -21.58
N ARG A 254 9.27 -11.48 -22.72
CA ARG A 254 7.92 -11.98 -22.92
C ARG A 254 7.72 -13.27 -22.12
N LEU A 255 6.58 -13.38 -21.44
CA LEU A 255 6.22 -14.55 -20.64
C LEU A 255 4.96 -15.22 -21.20
N ASN A 256 4.87 -16.53 -21.01
CA ASN A 256 3.59 -17.25 -21.14
C ASN A 256 2.75 -16.93 -19.90
N ASN A 257 1.59 -16.32 -20.08
CA ASN A 257 0.63 -16.11 -19.00
C ASN A 257 -0.02 -17.46 -18.64
N PRO A 258 0.23 -18.01 -17.43
CA PRO A 258 -0.28 -19.34 -17.06
C PRO A 258 -1.79 -19.37 -16.86
N GLU A 259 -2.43 -18.23 -16.61
CA GLU A 259 -3.88 -18.14 -16.35
C GLU A 259 -4.68 -18.07 -17.65
N LEU A 260 -4.13 -17.42 -18.68
CA LEU A 260 -4.81 -17.16 -19.95
C LEU A 260 -4.23 -17.92 -21.14
N ALA A 261 -3.19 -18.76 -20.92
CA ALA A 261 -2.47 -19.49 -21.97
C ALA A 261 -2.02 -18.61 -23.17
N THR A 262 -1.76 -17.31 -22.92
CA THR A 262 -1.42 -16.32 -23.95
C THR A 262 -0.05 -15.71 -23.69
N ARG A 263 0.66 -15.30 -24.75
CA ARG A 263 1.98 -14.64 -24.69
C ARG A 263 1.87 -13.11 -24.58
N ASN A 264 0.84 -12.61 -23.91
CA ASN A 264 0.49 -11.18 -23.90
C ASN A 264 1.05 -10.40 -22.69
N VAL A 265 2.06 -10.95 -22.02
CA VAL A 265 2.69 -10.34 -20.85
C VAL A 265 4.19 -10.21 -21.05
N VAL A 266 4.75 -9.07 -20.63
CA VAL A 266 6.19 -8.82 -20.63
C VAL A 266 6.64 -8.50 -19.21
N ASN A 267 7.62 -9.24 -18.70
CA ASN A 267 8.31 -8.93 -17.46
C ASN A 267 9.48 -7.99 -17.75
N VAL A 268 9.41 -6.80 -17.16
CA VAL A 268 10.49 -5.82 -17.19
C VAL A 268 11.24 -5.90 -15.88
N LYS A 269 12.53 -6.24 -15.92
CA LYS A 269 13.44 -6.20 -14.76
C LYS A 269 14.27 -4.93 -14.79
N MET A 270 14.45 -4.32 -13.64
CA MET A 270 15.21 -3.10 -13.46
C MET A 270 16.01 -3.12 -12.15
N ARG A 271 17.05 -2.29 -12.08
CA ARG A 271 17.88 -2.05 -10.91
C ARG A 271 17.80 -0.59 -10.52
N ILE A 272 17.49 -0.32 -9.27
CA ILE A 272 17.33 1.04 -8.73
C ILE A 272 18.46 1.29 -7.75
N TRP A 273 19.36 2.21 -8.10
CA TRP A 273 20.48 2.63 -7.26
C TRP A 273 20.13 3.88 -6.47
N ARG A 274 20.46 3.90 -5.19
CA ARG A 274 20.57 5.14 -4.42
C ARG A 274 21.93 5.78 -4.70
N LEU A 275 21.90 7.02 -5.17
CA LEU A 275 23.10 7.83 -5.35
C LEU A 275 23.49 8.45 -4.00
N GLY A 276 24.78 8.47 -3.68
CA GLY A 276 25.30 9.03 -2.41
C GLY A 276 25.40 10.56 -2.38
N THR A 277 24.91 11.25 -3.41
CA THR A 277 25.11 12.69 -3.64
C THR A 277 24.16 13.58 -2.84
N LYS A 278 22.98 13.07 -2.48
CA LYS A 278 21.93 13.80 -1.75
C LYS A 278 21.21 12.84 -0.79
N GLN A 279 20.77 13.35 0.36
CA GLN A 279 19.98 12.56 1.32
C GLN A 279 18.53 12.43 0.82
N PRO A 280 18.00 11.20 0.67
CA PRO A 280 16.59 11.02 0.34
C PRO A 280 15.70 11.34 1.55
N ASN A 281 14.49 11.83 1.28
CA ASN A 281 13.40 11.97 2.23
C ASN A 281 12.41 10.79 2.07
N PHE A 282 11.40 10.73 2.93
CA PHE A 282 10.39 9.66 2.91
C PHE A 282 9.49 9.68 1.66
N GLN A 283 9.46 10.77 0.89
CA GLN A 283 8.70 10.89 -0.36
C GLN A 283 9.53 10.48 -1.59
N ASP A 284 10.85 10.27 -1.44
CA ASP A 284 11.72 9.82 -2.53
C ASP A 284 11.51 8.32 -2.78
N VAL A 285 10.46 8.02 -3.53
CA VAL A 285 9.98 6.67 -3.84
C VAL A 285 9.87 6.45 -5.34
N ILE A 286 10.26 5.27 -5.82
CA ILE A 286 10.00 4.82 -7.18
C ILE A 286 8.88 3.79 -7.14
N THR A 287 7.68 4.20 -7.56
CA THR A 287 6.49 3.32 -7.62
C THR A 287 6.57 2.43 -8.86
N VAL A 288 7.31 1.32 -8.77
CA VAL A 288 7.57 0.39 -9.89
C VAL A 288 6.28 -0.08 -10.56
N SER A 289 5.22 -0.33 -9.78
CA SER A 289 3.90 -0.75 -10.25
C SER A 289 3.17 0.27 -11.11
N ALA A 290 3.57 1.56 -11.09
CA ALA A 290 3.01 2.60 -11.95
C ALA A 290 3.78 2.77 -13.27
N THR A 291 4.71 1.85 -13.58
CA THR A 291 5.37 1.80 -14.88
C THR A 291 4.36 1.56 -15.99
N THR A 292 4.46 2.35 -17.05
CA THR A 292 3.72 2.13 -18.30
C THR A 292 4.70 1.94 -19.45
N ALA A 293 4.19 1.46 -20.56
CA ALA A 293 4.95 1.37 -21.80
C ALA A 293 4.16 1.91 -22.97
N ARG A 294 4.85 2.25 -24.05
CA ARG A 294 4.24 2.65 -25.31
C ARG A 294 4.91 1.92 -26.46
N ASN A 295 4.12 1.46 -27.42
CA ASN A 295 4.64 0.97 -28.68
C ASN A 295 5.23 2.17 -29.46
N PRO A 296 6.53 2.20 -29.78
CA PRO A 296 7.13 3.33 -30.48
C PRO A 296 6.62 3.51 -31.92
N GLU A 297 6.08 2.45 -32.54
CA GLU A 297 5.57 2.47 -33.92
C GLU A 297 4.11 2.91 -33.98
N THR A 298 3.27 2.43 -33.06
CA THR A 298 1.82 2.68 -33.08
C THR A 298 1.35 3.71 -32.06
N SER A 299 2.21 4.11 -31.12
CA SER A 299 1.89 4.94 -29.96
C SER A 299 0.85 4.35 -28.99
N GLU A 300 0.45 3.09 -29.15
CA GLU A 300 -0.43 2.39 -28.22
C GLU A 300 0.24 2.26 -26.84
N THR A 301 -0.51 2.47 -25.76
CA THR A 301 0.01 2.48 -24.38
C THR A 301 -0.41 1.23 -23.63
N TYR A 302 0.55 0.62 -22.93
CA TYR A 302 0.40 -0.58 -22.13
C TYR A 302 0.62 -0.25 -20.64
N ARG A 303 -0.17 -0.87 -19.77
CA ARG A 303 -0.13 -0.65 -18.32
C ARG A 303 0.39 -1.90 -17.61
N ALA A 304 0.76 -1.73 -16.35
CA ALA A 304 1.07 -2.83 -15.45
C ALA A 304 -0.09 -3.83 -15.39
N PHE A 305 0.23 -5.10 -15.63
CA PHE A 305 -0.66 -6.24 -15.47
C PHE A 305 -0.63 -6.68 -14.02
N ASP A 306 -1.80 -6.85 -13.40
CA ASP A 306 -1.95 -7.27 -11.99
C ASP A 306 -0.90 -6.64 -11.06
N PHE A 307 -0.94 -5.31 -10.98
CA PHE A 307 0.08 -4.50 -10.31
C PHE A 307 0.23 -4.79 -8.81
N LEU A 308 -0.70 -5.55 -8.21
CA LEU A 308 -0.65 -5.98 -6.81
C LEU A 308 0.23 -7.23 -6.63
N ASN A 309 0.18 -8.19 -7.56
CA ASN A 309 0.88 -9.48 -7.41
C ASN A 309 2.02 -9.69 -8.41
N ARG A 310 2.11 -8.87 -9.47
CA ARG A 310 3.07 -9.04 -10.58
C ARG A 310 4.00 -7.83 -10.77
N ALA A 311 4.22 -7.07 -9.71
CA ALA A 311 5.19 -5.98 -9.67
C ALA A 311 5.91 -5.96 -8.33
N THR A 312 7.19 -5.56 -8.36
CA THR A 312 7.93 -5.20 -7.15
C THR A 312 7.33 -3.97 -6.50
N ASN A 313 7.54 -3.87 -5.20
CA ASN A 313 7.00 -2.82 -4.38
C ASN A 313 7.62 -1.46 -4.70
N PRO A 314 6.97 -0.35 -4.31
CA PRO A 314 7.60 0.95 -4.37
C PRO A 314 8.94 0.90 -3.64
N VAL A 315 9.99 1.36 -4.32
CA VAL A 315 11.34 1.38 -3.76
C VAL A 315 11.58 2.74 -3.13
N PHE A 316 11.54 2.79 -1.80
CA PHE A 316 11.84 4.00 -1.03
C PHE A 316 13.36 4.14 -0.90
N LEU A 317 13.92 5.21 -1.45
CA LEU A 317 15.37 5.44 -1.40
C LEU A 317 15.90 5.59 0.03
N PHE A 318 15.06 6.06 0.96
CA PHE A 318 15.42 6.19 2.37
C PHE A 318 15.86 4.86 3.01
N TYR A 319 15.32 3.72 2.55
CA TYR A 319 15.71 2.40 3.06
C TYR A 319 16.97 1.82 2.41
N LEU A 320 17.41 2.38 1.28
CA LEU A 320 18.66 1.95 0.63
C LEU A 320 19.84 2.68 1.26
N ARG A 321 20.95 1.98 1.49
CA ARG A 321 22.21 2.62 1.89
C ARG A 321 22.77 3.45 0.72
N PRO A 322 23.53 4.54 0.96
CA PRO A 322 24.20 5.26 -0.11
C PRO A 322 25.03 4.31 -0.99
N GLN A 323 24.99 4.50 -2.31
CA GLN A 323 25.71 3.68 -3.30
C GLN A 323 25.30 2.19 -3.34
N THR A 324 24.14 1.84 -2.78
CA THR A 324 23.55 0.50 -2.91
C THR A 324 22.37 0.50 -3.87
N TYR A 325 21.88 -0.69 -4.23
CA TYR A 325 20.79 -0.87 -5.16
C TYR A 325 19.74 -1.84 -4.64
N SER A 326 18.54 -1.77 -5.22
CA SER A 326 17.50 -2.79 -5.15
C SER A 326 17.14 -3.23 -6.56
N ASP A 327 16.99 -4.53 -6.75
CA ASP A 327 16.39 -5.07 -7.97
C ASP A 327 14.87 -5.00 -7.86
N ALA A 328 14.21 -4.81 -9.01
CA ALA A 328 12.77 -4.68 -9.12
C ALA A 328 12.27 -5.21 -10.47
N TYR A 329 10.98 -5.53 -10.55
CA TYR A 329 10.33 -5.96 -11.77
C TYR A 329 8.88 -5.48 -11.85
N VAL A 330 8.32 -5.47 -13.06
CA VAL A 330 6.91 -5.20 -13.33
C VAL A 330 6.46 -6.00 -14.54
N TRP A 331 5.26 -6.57 -14.47
CA TRP A 331 4.63 -7.22 -15.62
C TRP A 331 3.76 -6.20 -16.35
N LEU A 332 3.88 -6.15 -17.67
CA LEU A 332 3.12 -5.26 -18.53
C LEU A 332 2.24 -6.09 -19.46
N GLN A 333 0.99 -5.65 -19.65
CA GLN A 333 0.07 -6.26 -20.61
C GLN A 333 0.40 -5.77 -22.02
N VAL A 334 1.19 -6.54 -22.77
CA VAL A 334 1.71 -6.16 -24.08
C VAL A 334 1.32 -7.22 -25.11
N PRO A 335 0.53 -6.87 -26.15
CA PRO A 335 0.12 -7.81 -27.19
C PRO A 335 1.29 -8.58 -27.80
N GLU A 336 0.99 -9.79 -28.27
CA GLU A 336 1.91 -10.55 -29.09
C GLU A 336 2.17 -9.79 -30.41
N GLY A 337 3.40 -9.86 -30.92
CA GLY A 337 3.84 -9.08 -32.09
C GLY A 337 4.55 -7.75 -31.78
N VAL A 338 4.38 -7.20 -30.57
CA VAL A 338 5.17 -6.03 -30.13
C VAL A 338 6.57 -6.49 -29.68
N ASN A 339 7.62 -6.01 -30.33
CA ASN A 339 9.01 -6.45 -30.08
C ASN A 339 9.88 -5.40 -29.38
N THR A 340 9.42 -4.15 -29.30
CA THR A 340 10.12 -3.05 -28.65
C THR A 340 9.14 -2.16 -27.89
N LEU A 341 9.62 -1.50 -26.83
CA LEU A 341 8.82 -0.61 -25.98
C LEU A 341 9.56 0.68 -25.65
N ASP A 342 8.85 1.79 -25.62
CA ASP A 342 9.23 2.95 -24.81
C ASP A 342 8.70 2.73 -23.39
N LEU A 343 9.57 2.61 -22.38
CA LEU A 343 9.18 2.46 -20.98
C LEU A 343 9.15 3.80 -20.25
N PHE A 344 8.10 4.01 -19.46
CA PHE A 344 7.91 5.16 -18.58
C PHE A 344 7.86 4.67 -17.14
N ILE A 345 9.01 4.74 -16.47
CA ILE A 345 9.13 4.43 -15.04
C ILE A 345 8.92 5.75 -14.28
N PRO A 346 8.07 5.81 -13.24
CA PRO A 346 7.82 7.04 -12.50
C PRO A 346 9.09 7.69 -11.96
N GLU A 347 9.10 9.02 -11.89
CA GLU A 347 10.24 9.82 -11.40
C GLU A 347 11.53 9.65 -12.22
N THR A 348 11.43 9.05 -13.41
CA THR A 348 12.52 8.89 -14.38
C THR A 348 12.17 9.53 -15.72
N GLY A 349 13.15 9.60 -16.63
CA GLY A 349 12.88 9.87 -18.05
C GLY A 349 12.49 8.61 -18.83
N THR A 350 12.06 8.77 -20.07
CA THR A 350 11.71 7.63 -20.94
C THR A 350 12.94 6.79 -21.31
N PHE A 351 12.77 5.47 -21.22
CA PHE A 351 13.69 4.50 -21.81
C PHE A 351 13.14 4.13 -23.18
N ARG A 352 13.84 4.49 -24.26
CA ARG A 352 13.31 4.33 -25.62
C ARG A 352 13.78 3.04 -26.26
N ASN A 353 12.92 2.46 -27.10
CA ASN A 353 13.25 1.29 -27.93
C ASN A 353 13.84 0.12 -27.14
N VAL A 354 13.30 -0.17 -25.96
CA VAL A 354 13.71 -1.30 -25.12
C VAL A 354 13.28 -2.60 -25.82
N PRO A 355 14.22 -3.48 -26.21
CA PRO A 355 13.88 -4.71 -26.92
C PRO A 355 13.22 -5.72 -25.97
N ILE A 356 12.21 -6.42 -26.47
CA ILE A 356 11.57 -7.54 -25.78
C ILE A 356 12.21 -8.83 -26.28
N SER A 357 12.88 -9.54 -25.37
CA SER A 357 13.35 -10.90 -25.61
C SER A 357 12.17 -11.89 -25.61
N GLN A 358 12.25 -12.88 -26.49
CA GLN A 358 11.30 -13.99 -26.56
C GLN A 358 11.75 -15.10 -25.61
N ASN A 359 10.79 -15.76 -24.96
CA ASN A 359 11.02 -16.93 -24.10
C ASN A 359 10.65 -18.24 -24.80
#